data_AF-A0A2B4RAA5-F1
#
_entry.id   AF-A0A2B4RAA5-F1
#
_cell.length_a   1.000
_cell.length_b   1.000
_cell.length_c   1.000
_cell.angle_alpha   90.00
_cell.angle_beta   90.00
_cell.angle_gamma   90.00
#
_symmetry.space_group_name_H-M   'P 1'
#
loop_
_entity.id
_entity.type
_entity.pdbx_description
1 polymer ?
#
loop_
_entity_poly.entity_id
_entity_poly.type
_entity_poly.pdbx_seq_one_letter_code
_entity_poly.pdbx_strand_id
1 'polypeptide(L)'
;MKASSPTRFITDTLPTDTQRVTVCQSKNGTIMPSVANGYIGTVIYSDTVHVSGVFNGKAYPKRKDVYPVHFYQHAHRARIPSTTSIDFAVQGVRGKTSYALDVLEGVFYKWLTADRLYLEQRIYAHRSRKNLLIVEISAKNNADKEFMMSLTSNQGDSSIDVGFKAAESNRSGALAAVGMVNETEEAGSMRANLATVWTELDVNKPLTIKATSEEQTWYFITSIATNLDTKFNPLSEALFQWDEAMLVKEHLLEEHKAAWKALWDTGRIEIEGDLEMAQAVYGSMYYILSSTRHDWPYGLSPGGLPAAEEYMGHTFWDQDIWMNPSLLLLHPDLARSSLRYRNERLPAARRIAKEFGYKGYTLDKKVKQADTILIGYPLMYEMDGKVRYNDLKLYEERTDPDGPAMTHSMFAIGWLDLGENRKAEKPFLKNYANIRGPFKVWTERRDIWGAVNFITGAGGFLQTVIYGYGGFRLNSSGLAFNPSLPPNVTKMTTTLHYLGSVLDVAVTEEAITFMLLFSGPISPKLDVITSKGVFSLERDFPVTVNRAKGIISVRQALLHSSS
;
A
#
# COMPACT_ATOMS: atom_id res chain seq x y z
N MET A 1 -17.79 -2.88 -24.74
CA MET A 1 -17.72 -2.88 -23.27
C MET A 1 -16.27 -3.13 -22.90
N LYS A 2 -15.61 -2.22 -22.17
CA LYS A 2 -14.23 -2.45 -21.69
C LYS A 2 -14.29 -3.67 -20.76
N ALA A 3 -13.55 -4.74 -21.06
CA ALA A 3 -13.49 -5.90 -20.18
C ALA A 3 -13.04 -5.43 -18.78
N SER A 4 -13.89 -5.66 -17.80
CA SER A 4 -13.70 -5.16 -16.44
C SER A 4 -12.68 -6.05 -15.72
N SER A 5 -11.55 -5.49 -15.31
CA SER A 5 -10.42 -6.22 -14.70
C SER A 5 -10.44 -6.08 -13.17
N PRO A 6 -10.13 -7.15 -12.41
CA PRO A 6 -9.92 -7.08 -10.96
C PRO A 6 -8.75 -6.19 -10.54
N THR A 7 -7.79 -5.93 -11.43
CA THR A 7 -6.54 -5.22 -11.09
C THR A 7 -6.38 -3.88 -11.79
N ARG A 8 -7.17 -3.61 -12.84
CA ARG A 8 -7.07 -2.36 -13.61
C ARG A 8 -8.31 -1.51 -13.41
N PHE A 9 -8.16 -0.42 -12.65
CA PHE A 9 -9.24 0.49 -12.29
C PHE A 9 -9.35 1.61 -13.32
N ILE A 10 -10.23 1.42 -14.31
CA ILE A 10 -10.35 2.32 -15.46
C ILE A 10 -11.42 3.40 -15.22
N THR A 11 -11.12 4.63 -15.60
CA THR A 11 -12.09 5.74 -15.65
C THR A 11 -11.86 6.60 -16.88
N ASP A 12 -12.90 7.30 -17.34
CA ASP A 12 -12.79 8.31 -18.40
C ASP A 12 -12.69 9.74 -17.82
N THR A 13 -12.87 9.90 -16.51
CA THR A 13 -12.77 11.17 -15.79
C THR A 13 -11.93 11.02 -14.52
N LEU A 14 -11.12 12.03 -14.22
CA LEU A 14 -10.42 12.12 -12.94
C LEU A 14 -11.32 12.77 -11.88
N PRO A 15 -11.11 12.44 -10.59
CA PRO A 15 -11.71 13.20 -9.50
C PRO A 15 -11.44 14.70 -9.62
N THR A 16 -12.41 15.53 -9.23
CA THR A 16 -12.30 17.00 -9.26
C THR A 16 -12.58 17.63 -7.90
N ASP A 17 -13.06 16.84 -6.92
CA ASP A 17 -13.30 17.34 -5.57
C ASP A 17 -11.98 17.69 -4.90
N THR A 18 -11.72 18.99 -4.75
CA THR A 18 -10.54 19.53 -4.07
C THR A 18 -10.85 19.99 -2.65
N GLN A 19 -12.05 19.76 -2.13
CA GLN A 19 -12.45 20.31 -0.85
C GLN A 19 -11.57 19.83 0.29
N ARG A 20 -10.99 18.63 0.22
CA ARG A 20 -10.15 18.08 1.30
C ARG A 20 -8.84 17.54 0.77
N VAL A 21 -8.22 18.21 -0.21
CA VAL A 21 -6.89 17.80 -0.65
C VAL A 21 -5.94 17.98 0.52
N THR A 22 -5.41 16.85 0.99
CA THR A 22 -4.48 16.78 2.11
C THR A 22 -3.04 16.64 1.68
N VAL A 23 -2.74 16.68 0.37
CA VAL A 23 -1.38 16.78 -0.18
C VAL A 23 -1.25 18.11 -0.91
N CYS A 24 -0.19 18.89 -0.67
CA CYS A 24 0.03 20.20 -1.26
C CYS A 24 -0.30 20.22 -2.76
N GLN A 25 -1.05 21.25 -3.16
CA GLN A 25 -1.36 21.63 -4.55
C GLN A 25 -1.69 20.47 -5.53
N SER A 26 -2.35 19.39 -5.08
CA SER A 26 -2.80 18.32 -6.00
C SER A 26 -3.78 18.87 -7.04
N LYS A 27 -3.43 18.73 -8.32
CA LYS A 27 -4.23 19.29 -9.43
C LYS A 27 -5.60 18.62 -9.60
N ASN A 28 -5.74 17.34 -9.21
CA ASN A 28 -6.90 16.51 -9.59
C ASN A 28 -7.65 15.88 -8.40
N GLY A 29 -7.82 16.62 -7.31
CA GLY A 29 -8.76 16.27 -6.25
C GLY A 29 -8.27 15.27 -5.20
N THR A 30 -9.12 15.05 -4.19
CA THR A 30 -8.80 14.41 -2.91
C THR A 30 -8.56 12.90 -3.00
N ILE A 31 -9.26 12.19 -3.90
CA ILE A 31 -9.23 10.72 -4.01
C ILE A 31 -8.39 10.23 -5.19
N MET A 32 -7.37 11.00 -5.57
CA MET A 32 -6.40 10.58 -6.58
C MET A 32 -5.57 9.39 -6.08
N PRO A 33 -5.18 8.48 -6.99
CA PRO A 33 -4.34 7.37 -6.62
C PRO A 33 -2.90 7.83 -6.41
N SER A 34 -2.13 6.97 -5.77
CA SER A 34 -0.69 7.17 -5.59
C SER A 34 0.12 6.03 -6.18
N VAL A 35 1.34 6.34 -6.60
CA VAL A 35 2.35 5.35 -6.98
C VAL A 35 3.55 5.47 -6.04
N ALA A 36 4.04 4.32 -5.58
CA ALA A 36 5.10 4.24 -4.59
C ALA A 36 5.79 2.88 -4.61
N ASN A 37 7.00 2.83 -4.06
CA ASN A 37 7.81 1.61 -3.97
C ASN A 37 8.34 1.33 -2.56
N GLY A 38 7.79 1.96 -1.52
CA GLY A 38 8.22 1.87 -0.12
C GLY A 38 9.42 2.74 0.25
N TYR A 39 10.17 3.26 -0.74
CA TYR A 39 11.25 4.22 -0.54
C TYR A 39 10.79 5.63 -0.94
N ILE A 40 10.28 5.79 -2.16
CA ILE A 40 9.68 7.03 -2.67
C ILE A 40 8.27 6.81 -3.18
N GLY A 41 7.49 7.88 -3.19
CA GLY A 41 6.20 7.88 -3.83
C GLY A 41 5.56 9.25 -3.94
N THR A 42 4.54 9.32 -4.79
CA THR A 42 3.79 10.56 -5.08
C THR A 42 2.32 10.23 -5.32
N VAL A 43 1.45 11.17 -4.97
CA VAL A 43 0.05 11.15 -5.44
C VAL A 43 0.06 11.65 -6.88
N ILE A 44 -0.66 10.99 -7.77
CA ILE A 44 -0.65 11.32 -9.19
C ILE A 44 -1.07 12.78 -9.42
N TYR A 45 -0.22 13.52 -10.13
CA TYR A 45 -0.32 14.96 -10.41
C TYR A 45 -0.22 15.91 -9.19
N SER A 46 0.23 15.41 -8.04
CA SER A 46 0.61 16.24 -6.89
C SER A 46 1.97 16.89 -7.09
N ASP A 47 2.12 18.06 -6.50
CA ASP A 47 3.39 18.78 -6.46
C ASP A 47 4.43 18.20 -5.50
N THR A 48 4.08 17.10 -4.84
CA THR A 48 4.85 16.54 -3.74
C THR A 48 5.31 15.12 -4.02
N VAL A 49 6.59 14.88 -3.76
CA VAL A 49 7.20 13.56 -3.59
C VAL A 49 7.58 13.40 -2.14
N HIS A 50 7.39 12.20 -1.61
CA HIS A 50 7.83 11.83 -0.27
C HIS A 50 8.89 10.73 -0.34
N VAL A 51 9.93 10.85 0.49
CA VAL A 51 10.90 9.78 0.75
C VAL A 51 10.66 9.22 2.16
N SER A 52 10.57 7.90 2.27
CA SER A 52 10.37 7.20 3.53
C SER A 52 11.56 7.41 4.46
N GLY A 53 11.31 7.98 5.64
CA GLY A 53 12.33 8.28 6.63
C GLY A 53 12.88 9.71 6.62
N VAL A 54 12.50 10.54 5.64
CA VAL A 54 12.89 11.95 5.61
C VAL A 54 11.79 12.78 6.25
N PHE A 55 12.07 13.28 7.45
CA PHE A 55 11.17 14.16 8.20
C PHE A 55 11.80 15.54 8.40
N ASN A 56 10.93 16.53 8.52
CA ASN A 56 11.23 17.90 8.92
C ASN A 56 10.48 18.18 10.24
N GLY A 57 10.85 19.23 10.97
CA GLY A 57 10.34 19.60 12.29
C GLY A 57 8.83 19.84 12.37
N LYS A 58 8.41 20.89 13.07
CA LYS A 58 7.00 21.04 13.46
C LYS A 58 6.06 21.10 12.26
N ALA A 59 5.05 20.22 12.23
CA ALA A 59 4.02 20.23 11.21
C ALA A 59 3.27 21.57 11.15
N TYR A 60 2.97 22.03 9.94
CA TYR A 60 2.22 23.26 9.73
C TYR A 60 0.70 23.04 9.86
N PRO A 61 -0.09 24.07 10.22
CA PRO A 61 -1.53 23.97 10.22
C PRO A 61 -2.06 23.65 8.81
N LYS A 62 -2.82 22.55 8.66
CA LYS A 62 -3.56 22.31 7.42
C LYS A 62 -4.62 23.41 7.24
N ARG A 63 -4.97 23.75 5.99
CA ARG A 63 -6.05 24.72 5.67
C ARG A 63 -7.42 24.38 6.28
N LYS A 64 -7.60 23.16 6.81
CA LYS A 64 -8.82 22.68 7.47
C LYS A 64 -8.46 21.96 8.77
N ASP A 65 -9.26 22.15 9.81
CA ASP A 65 -9.11 21.55 11.15
C ASP A 65 -9.44 20.04 11.16
N VAL A 66 -8.66 19.24 10.42
CA VAL A 66 -8.89 17.79 10.31
C VAL A 66 -8.20 17.02 11.45
N TYR A 67 -7.13 17.58 12.02
CA TYR A 67 -6.33 16.98 13.09
C TYR A 67 -6.41 17.79 14.38
N PRO A 68 -6.39 17.15 15.57
CA PRO A 68 -6.42 17.89 16.82
C PRO A 68 -5.18 18.78 16.95
N VAL A 69 -5.43 19.95 17.50
CA VAL A 69 -4.55 21.11 17.60
C VAL A 69 -3.12 20.69 18.02
N HIS A 70 -2.90 19.76 18.94
CA HIS A 70 -1.54 19.40 19.40
C HIS A 70 -0.59 18.76 18.36
N PHE A 71 -1.08 18.29 17.20
CA PHE A 71 -0.22 17.63 16.20
C PHE A 71 0.81 18.55 15.52
N TYR A 72 0.65 19.89 15.59
CA TYR A 72 1.64 20.85 15.08
C TYR A 72 2.95 20.87 15.89
N GLN A 73 3.04 20.16 17.02
CA GLN A 73 4.23 20.14 17.85
C GLN A 73 5.23 19.05 17.44
N HIS A 74 4.88 18.21 16.47
CA HIS A 74 5.64 17.02 16.09
C HIS A 74 6.24 17.14 14.70
N ALA A 75 7.27 16.32 14.45
CA ALA A 75 7.86 16.12 13.13
C ALA A 75 6.80 15.77 12.07
N HIS A 76 7.12 15.99 10.81
CA HIS A 76 6.32 15.52 9.68
C HIS A 76 7.20 15.12 8.51
N ARG A 77 6.71 14.20 7.68
CA ARG A 77 7.47 13.77 6.49
C ARG A 77 7.68 14.97 5.58
N ALA A 78 8.94 15.21 5.20
CA ALA A 78 9.32 16.39 4.44
C ALA A 78 8.75 16.34 3.01
N ARG A 79 8.18 17.46 2.56
CA ARG A 79 7.78 17.65 1.16
C ARG A 79 9.02 17.84 0.28
N ILE A 80 9.11 17.05 -0.78
CA ILE A 80 10.08 17.24 -1.87
C ILE A 80 9.31 17.70 -3.12
N PRO A 81 9.75 18.76 -3.84
CA PRO A 81 9.05 19.21 -5.05
C PRO A 81 8.99 18.10 -6.11
N SER A 82 7.81 17.92 -6.72
CA SER A 82 7.56 16.83 -7.66
C SER A 82 8.07 17.13 -9.05
N THR A 83 9.19 16.52 -9.41
CA THR A 83 9.74 16.57 -10.77
C THR A 83 9.04 15.58 -11.73
N THR A 84 8.12 14.77 -11.22
CA THR A 84 7.37 13.75 -11.99
C THR A 84 5.90 14.05 -12.16
N SER A 85 5.42 15.22 -11.71
CA SER A 85 4.04 15.63 -11.97
C SER A 85 3.90 16.25 -13.36
N ILE A 86 4.09 15.43 -14.38
CA ILE A 86 4.04 15.82 -15.79
C ILE A 86 2.71 15.38 -16.38
N ASP A 87 2.05 16.25 -17.14
CA ASP A 87 0.87 15.89 -17.94
C ASP A 87 1.00 16.37 -19.39
N PHE A 88 0.37 15.66 -20.33
CA PHE A 88 0.41 15.98 -21.76
C PHE A 88 -0.96 16.41 -22.31
N ALA A 89 -0.89 17.27 -23.34
CA ALA A 89 -2.00 17.63 -24.21
C ALA A 89 -1.51 17.70 -25.66
N VAL A 90 -2.37 17.33 -26.62
CA VAL A 90 -2.03 17.40 -28.06
C VAL A 90 -2.85 18.50 -28.71
N GLN A 91 -2.17 19.44 -29.36
CA GLN A 91 -2.79 20.63 -29.94
C GLN A 91 -3.71 20.28 -31.12
N GLY A 92 -4.92 20.82 -31.13
CA GLY A 92 -5.85 20.68 -32.26
C GLY A 92 -6.43 19.27 -32.45
N VAL A 93 -6.24 18.36 -31.50
CA VAL A 93 -6.76 16.98 -31.57
C VAL A 93 -8.01 16.83 -30.71
N ARG A 94 -9.09 16.34 -31.30
CA ARG A 94 -10.26 15.84 -30.57
C ARG A 94 -10.13 14.33 -30.44
N GLY A 95 -9.98 13.84 -29.22
CA GLY A 95 -9.88 12.41 -28.93
C GLY A 95 -10.52 12.07 -27.59
N LYS A 96 -10.57 10.78 -27.28
CA LYS A 96 -11.02 10.28 -25.99
C LYS A 96 -9.82 10.07 -25.08
N THR A 97 -9.82 10.75 -23.95
CA THR A 97 -8.86 10.49 -22.86
C THR A 97 -9.46 9.51 -21.87
N SER A 98 -8.65 8.56 -21.43
CA SER A 98 -9.00 7.61 -20.36
C SER A 98 -7.80 7.43 -19.43
N TYR A 99 -8.07 6.93 -18.23
CA TYR A 99 -7.10 6.75 -17.18
C TYR A 99 -7.25 5.36 -16.56
N ALA A 100 -6.17 4.83 -16.01
CA ALA A 100 -6.23 3.64 -15.17
C ALA A 100 -5.17 3.67 -14.08
N LEU A 101 -5.49 3.10 -12.92
CA LEU A 101 -4.47 2.53 -12.03
C LEU A 101 -4.46 1.02 -12.25
N ASP A 102 -3.34 0.48 -12.71
CA ASP A 102 -3.13 -0.98 -12.72
C ASP A 102 -2.34 -1.35 -11.46
N VAL A 103 -3.04 -1.96 -10.50
CA VAL A 103 -2.44 -2.29 -9.20
C VAL A 103 -1.61 -3.58 -9.25
N LEU A 104 -1.80 -4.42 -10.27
CA LEU A 104 -0.94 -5.58 -10.48
C LEU A 104 0.44 -5.14 -10.99
N GLU A 105 0.44 -4.15 -11.89
CA GLU A 105 1.67 -3.62 -12.49
C GLU A 105 2.30 -2.50 -11.65
N GLY A 106 1.52 -1.82 -10.80
CA GLY A 106 1.95 -0.66 -10.01
C GLY A 106 2.15 0.61 -10.83
N VAL A 107 1.39 0.75 -11.92
CA VAL A 107 1.52 1.83 -12.91
C VAL A 107 0.22 2.60 -13.03
N PHE A 108 0.32 3.94 -13.03
CA PHE A 108 -0.78 4.80 -13.45
C PHE A 108 -0.67 5.09 -14.94
N TYR A 109 -1.79 4.94 -15.64
CA TYR A 109 -1.93 5.13 -17.07
C TYR A 109 -2.84 6.31 -17.38
N LYS A 110 -2.46 7.11 -18.38
CA LYS A 110 -3.33 8.04 -19.09
C LYS A 110 -3.15 7.79 -20.57
N TRP A 111 -4.22 7.56 -21.33
CA TRP A 111 -4.10 7.43 -22.79
C TRP A 111 -5.10 8.32 -23.52
N LEU A 112 -4.68 8.82 -24.68
CA LEU A 112 -5.49 9.55 -25.63
C LEU A 112 -5.64 8.70 -26.89
N THR A 113 -6.88 8.42 -27.27
CA THR A 113 -7.20 7.78 -28.56
C THR A 113 -7.92 8.79 -29.45
N ALA A 114 -7.34 9.07 -30.61
CA ALA A 114 -7.90 9.91 -31.65
C ALA A 114 -7.76 9.21 -33.01
N ASP A 115 -8.29 9.84 -34.06
CA ASP A 115 -8.18 9.29 -35.42
C ASP A 115 -6.71 9.12 -35.83
N ARG A 116 -6.31 7.86 -36.06
CA ARG A 116 -4.95 7.43 -36.43
C ARG A 116 -3.84 7.91 -35.48
N LEU A 117 -4.18 8.35 -34.27
CA LEU A 117 -3.25 8.84 -33.26
C LEU A 117 -3.55 8.21 -31.91
N TYR A 118 -2.54 7.62 -31.29
CA TYR A 118 -2.62 7.04 -29.96
C TYR A 118 -1.45 7.53 -29.12
N LEU A 119 -1.72 8.02 -27.92
CA LEU A 119 -0.71 8.34 -26.92
C LEU A 119 -1.02 7.62 -25.62
N GLU A 120 0.01 7.19 -24.89
CA GLU A 120 -0.09 6.63 -23.56
C GLU A 120 1.03 7.16 -22.68
N GLN A 121 0.66 7.74 -21.54
CA GLN A 121 1.53 8.13 -20.45
C GLN A 121 1.48 7.07 -19.36
N ARG A 122 2.64 6.74 -18.81
CA ARG A 122 2.83 5.78 -17.72
C ARG A 122 3.63 6.45 -16.61
N ILE A 123 3.10 6.45 -15.39
CA ILE A 123 3.72 7.05 -14.21
C ILE A 123 3.88 5.96 -13.15
N TYR A 124 5.10 5.74 -12.67
CA TYR A 124 5.38 4.70 -11.68
C TYR A 124 6.62 4.99 -10.83
N ALA A 125 6.59 4.50 -9.58
CA ALA A 125 7.77 4.42 -8.72
C ALA A 125 8.43 3.06 -8.94
N HIS A 126 9.66 3.02 -9.44
CA HIS A 126 10.27 1.77 -9.87
C HIS A 126 10.43 0.78 -8.70
N ARG A 127 9.99 -0.48 -8.84
CA ARG A 127 9.92 -1.40 -7.70
C ARG A 127 11.30 -1.93 -7.29
N SER A 128 12.07 -2.44 -8.25
CA SER A 128 13.44 -2.93 -8.02
C SER A 128 14.43 -1.77 -7.78
N ARG A 129 14.41 -0.74 -8.63
CA ARG A 129 15.25 0.48 -8.50
C ARG A 129 14.61 1.52 -7.57
N LYS A 130 14.81 1.35 -6.27
CA LYS A 130 14.08 2.11 -5.24
C LYS A 130 14.16 3.63 -5.37
N ASN A 131 15.27 4.17 -5.88
CA ASN A 131 15.51 5.61 -5.97
C ASN A 131 14.77 6.30 -7.13
N LEU A 132 14.07 5.55 -7.99
CA LEU A 132 13.53 6.09 -9.25
C LEU A 132 12.00 6.30 -9.26
N LEU A 133 11.59 7.47 -9.72
CA LEU A 133 10.24 7.78 -10.21
C LEU A 133 10.33 8.06 -11.71
N ILE A 134 9.43 7.46 -12.50
CA ILE A 134 9.45 7.53 -13.95
C ILE A 134 8.11 8.07 -14.46
N VAL A 135 8.19 8.99 -15.42
CA VAL A 135 7.13 9.29 -16.37
C VAL A 135 7.64 8.95 -17.75
N GLU A 136 6.93 8.11 -18.48
CA GLU A 136 7.18 7.89 -19.89
C GLU A 136 5.91 8.17 -20.69
N ILE A 137 6.07 8.70 -21.90
CA ILE A 137 4.97 8.98 -22.82
C ILE A 137 5.32 8.34 -24.15
N SER A 138 4.53 7.37 -24.59
CA SER A 138 4.63 6.77 -25.92
C SER A 138 3.55 7.29 -26.85
N ALA A 139 3.88 7.42 -28.14
CA ALA A 139 2.94 7.81 -29.18
C ALA A 139 3.09 6.93 -30.44
N LYS A 140 1.95 6.55 -31.02
CA LYS A 140 1.86 6.00 -32.39
C LYS A 140 1.03 6.95 -33.23
N ASN A 141 1.61 7.44 -34.32
CA ASN A 141 0.97 8.42 -35.19
C ASN A 141 0.93 7.88 -36.62
N ASN A 142 -0.14 7.14 -36.90
CA ASN A 142 -0.41 6.61 -38.22
C ASN A 142 -1.05 7.66 -39.14
N ALA A 143 -1.19 8.92 -38.74
CA ALA A 143 -1.71 9.97 -39.61
C ALA A 143 -0.63 10.45 -40.58
N ASP A 144 -1.06 11.07 -41.68
CA ASP A 144 -0.15 11.61 -42.70
C ASP A 144 0.35 13.03 -42.35
N LYS A 145 0.42 13.36 -41.05
CA LYS A 145 0.87 14.67 -40.54
C LYS A 145 1.44 14.56 -39.13
N GLU A 146 2.29 15.52 -38.77
CA GLU A 146 2.84 15.64 -37.42
C GLU A 146 1.83 16.31 -36.46
N PHE A 147 1.98 16.02 -35.17
CA PHE A 147 1.24 16.67 -34.10
C PHE A 147 2.19 17.27 -33.06
N MET A 148 1.76 18.36 -32.42
CA MET A 148 2.52 18.97 -31.33
C MET A 148 1.94 18.57 -29.98
N MET A 149 2.76 17.92 -29.16
CA MET A 149 2.47 17.57 -27.79
C MET A 149 3.02 18.63 -26.84
N SER A 150 2.13 19.34 -26.16
CA SER A 150 2.50 20.24 -25.06
C SER A 150 2.57 19.46 -23.76
N LEU A 151 3.57 19.78 -22.94
CA LEU A 151 3.76 19.21 -21.61
C LEU A 151 3.52 20.28 -20.56
N THR A 152 2.91 19.89 -19.45
CA THR A 152 2.77 20.72 -18.25
C THR A 152 3.43 20.03 -17.08
N SER A 153 3.93 20.81 -16.13
CA SER A 153 4.49 20.30 -14.87
C SER A 153 3.74 20.91 -13.68
N ASN A 154 3.68 20.18 -12.56
CA ASN A 154 3.27 20.68 -11.25
C ASN A 154 4.41 20.47 -10.26
N GLN A 155 5.54 21.13 -10.42
CA GLN A 155 6.61 21.00 -9.44
C GLN A 155 6.27 21.67 -8.09
N GLY A 156 5.29 22.59 -8.12
CA GLY A 156 4.90 23.43 -6.99
C GLY A 156 6.02 24.38 -6.57
N ASP A 157 5.82 25.02 -5.43
CA ASP A 157 6.78 25.96 -4.87
C ASP A 157 8.02 25.24 -4.28
N SER A 158 9.07 26.02 -4.03
CA SER A 158 10.24 25.56 -3.28
C SER A 158 9.81 24.93 -1.95
N SER A 159 10.46 23.83 -1.57
CA SER A 159 10.15 23.17 -0.29
C SER A 159 10.46 24.08 0.90
N ILE A 160 9.50 24.22 1.80
CA ILE A 160 9.69 24.84 3.11
C ILE A 160 10.33 23.87 4.12
N ASP A 161 10.39 22.59 3.77
CA ASP A 161 10.93 21.52 4.62
C ASP A 161 12.38 21.21 4.33
N VAL A 162 12.85 21.50 3.12
CA VAL A 162 14.20 21.20 2.66
C VAL A 162 14.77 22.41 1.95
N GLY A 163 15.91 22.91 2.45
CA GLY A 163 16.64 24.01 1.85
C GLY A 163 17.38 23.60 0.57
N PHE A 164 16.65 23.31 -0.51
CA PHE A 164 17.24 22.92 -1.79
C PHE A 164 18.02 24.05 -2.46
N LYS A 165 19.15 23.68 -3.05
CA LYS A 165 19.97 24.52 -3.93
C LYS A 165 20.26 23.74 -5.21
N ALA A 166 20.24 24.45 -6.34
CA ALA A 166 20.67 23.88 -7.60
C ALA A 166 22.11 23.36 -7.47
N ALA A 167 22.38 22.21 -8.08
CA ALA A 167 23.69 21.58 -8.16
C ALA A 167 24.02 21.31 -9.63
N GLU A 168 25.30 21.29 -9.96
CA GLU A 168 25.74 20.90 -11.29
C GLU A 168 25.50 19.41 -11.50
N SER A 169 24.70 19.07 -12.51
CA SER A 169 24.52 17.68 -12.91
C SER A 169 25.75 17.18 -13.66
N ASN A 170 26.39 18.01 -14.49
CA ASN A 170 27.42 17.58 -15.46
C ASN A 170 26.93 16.48 -16.43
N ARG A 171 25.61 16.36 -16.63
CA ARG A 171 24.98 15.45 -17.60
C ARG A 171 24.11 16.25 -18.55
N SER A 172 24.17 15.91 -19.84
CA SER A 172 23.28 16.52 -20.82
C SER A 172 21.83 16.12 -20.55
N GLY A 173 20.93 17.10 -20.47
CA GLY A 173 19.50 16.88 -20.24
C GLY A 173 19.13 16.45 -18.82
N ALA A 174 20.01 16.64 -17.83
CA ALA A 174 19.70 16.41 -16.42
C ALA A 174 19.88 17.68 -15.59
N LEU A 175 18.96 17.91 -14.66
CA LEU A 175 19.05 18.91 -13.61
C LEU A 175 19.32 18.23 -12.28
N ALA A 176 19.97 18.93 -11.35
CA ALA A 176 20.24 18.42 -10.01
C ALA A 176 19.98 19.49 -8.95
N ALA A 177 19.54 19.05 -7.78
CA ALA A 177 19.43 19.87 -6.59
C ALA A 177 19.82 19.07 -5.36
N VAL A 178 20.48 19.73 -4.41
CA VAL A 178 20.85 19.15 -3.11
C VAL A 178 20.25 19.98 -1.99
N GLY A 179 19.84 19.34 -0.92
CA GLY A 179 19.22 20.01 0.21
C GLY A 179 19.40 19.22 1.50
N MET A 180 19.19 19.92 2.60
CA MET A 180 19.12 19.36 3.94
C MET A 180 17.76 19.74 4.52
N VAL A 181 17.09 18.80 5.22
CA VAL A 181 15.81 19.09 5.91
C VAL A 181 16.00 20.29 6.83
N ASN A 182 15.03 21.16 7.07
CA ASN A 182 15.25 22.44 7.76
C ASN A 182 15.37 22.30 9.29
N GLU A 183 14.62 21.37 9.84
CA GLU A 183 14.54 21.08 11.28
C GLU A 183 14.64 19.57 11.50
N THR A 184 15.31 19.16 12.59
CA THR A 184 15.43 17.76 12.99
C THR A 184 14.14 17.25 13.65
N GLU A 185 13.85 15.95 13.55
CA GLU A 185 12.70 15.32 14.22
C GLU A 185 12.72 15.50 15.75
N GLU A 186 13.88 15.21 16.34
CA GLU A 186 14.21 15.39 17.76
C GLU A 186 15.46 16.27 17.84
N ALA A 187 15.51 17.19 18.81
CA ALA A 187 16.66 18.07 18.96
C ALA A 187 17.96 17.25 19.13
N GLY A 188 18.96 17.54 18.27
CA GLY A 188 20.25 16.82 18.27
C GLY A 188 20.26 15.49 17.52
N SER A 189 19.15 15.08 16.90
CA SER A 189 19.12 13.90 16.01
C SER A 189 19.80 14.19 14.66
N MET A 190 20.05 13.13 13.88
CA MET A 190 20.65 13.26 12.55
C MET A 190 19.72 14.04 11.63
N ARG A 191 20.30 15.01 10.93
CA ARG A 191 19.59 15.80 9.92
C ARG A 191 19.75 15.12 8.56
N ALA A 192 18.63 14.81 7.91
CA ALA A 192 18.64 14.14 6.62
C ALA A 192 19.07 15.12 5.51
N ASN A 193 20.00 14.67 4.68
CA ASN A 193 20.46 15.36 3.47
C ASN A 193 20.03 14.52 2.27
N LEU A 194 19.60 15.19 1.21
CA LEU A 194 19.10 14.54 0.02
C LEU A 194 19.51 15.26 -1.26
N ALA A 195 19.56 14.51 -2.34
CA ALA A 195 19.75 15.00 -3.68
C ALA A 195 18.64 14.48 -4.58
N THR A 196 18.17 15.34 -5.47
CA THR A 196 17.24 15.02 -6.55
C THR A 196 17.94 15.29 -7.87
N VAL A 197 17.97 14.31 -8.75
CA VAL A 197 18.45 14.43 -10.14
C VAL A 197 17.29 14.06 -11.06
N TRP A 198 17.00 14.87 -12.06
CA TRP A 198 15.86 14.60 -12.94
C TRP A 198 16.11 15.05 -14.37
N THR A 199 15.40 14.41 -15.31
CA THR A 199 15.42 14.79 -16.73
C THR A 199 14.88 16.22 -16.90
N GLU A 200 15.63 17.05 -17.61
CA GLU A 200 15.24 18.42 -17.93
C GLU A 200 13.96 18.44 -18.78
N LEU A 201 13.04 19.34 -18.44
CA LEU A 201 11.76 19.52 -19.13
C LEU A 201 11.56 21.00 -19.45
N ASP A 202 11.53 21.34 -20.74
CA ASP A 202 11.11 22.66 -21.22
C ASP A 202 9.61 22.65 -21.57
N VAL A 203 8.78 23.13 -20.63
CA VAL A 203 7.32 23.20 -20.81
C VAL A 203 6.87 24.18 -21.89
N ASN A 204 7.76 25.10 -22.33
CA ASN A 204 7.44 26.08 -23.36
C ASN A 204 7.75 25.57 -24.77
N LYS A 205 8.40 24.40 -24.89
CA LYS A 205 8.78 23.80 -26.16
C LYS A 205 8.00 22.50 -26.40
N PRO A 206 6.91 22.55 -27.19
CA PRO A 206 6.16 21.34 -27.52
C PRO A 206 7.03 20.29 -28.21
N LEU A 207 6.75 19.02 -27.94
CA LEU A 207 7.40 17.89 -28.58
C LEU A 207 6.66 17.51 -29.86
N THR A 208 7.41 17.25 -30.93
CA THR A 208 6.86 16.82 -32.22
C THR A 208 6.62 15.32 -32.21
N ILE A 209 5.37 14.91 -32.44
CA ILE A 209 4.99 13.52 -32.72
C ILE A 209 5.07 13.33 -34.24
N LYS A 210 6.14 12.66 -34.71
CA LYS A 210 6.36 12.43 -36.14
C LYS A 210 5.27 11.54 -36.73
N ALA A 211 4.95 11.73 -38.00
CA ALA A 211 4.08 10.83 -38.76
C ALA A 211 4.81 9.52 -39.06
N THR A 212 4.64 8.53 -38.19
CA THR A 212 5.27 7.21 -38.31
C THR A 212 4.46 6.15 -37.59
N SER A 213 4.44 4.95 -38.17
CA SER A 213 3.86 3.76 -37.54
C SER A 213 4.72 3.22 -36.40
N GLU A 214 5.99 3.62 -36.32
CA GLU A 214 6.88 3.26 -35.21
C GLU A 214 6.49 4.01 -33.93
N GLU A 215 6.64 3.33 -32.81
CA GLU A 215 6.38 3.95 -31.50
C GLU A 215 7.50 4.93 -31.15
N GLN A 216 7.10 6.12 -30.72
CA GLN A 216 7.99 7.17 -30.26
C GLN A 216 7.80 7.33 -28.76
N THR A 217 8.87 7.23 -27.96
CA THR A 217 8.78 7.30 -26.50
C THR A 217 9.71 8.38 -25.93
N TRP A 218 9.14 9.22 -25.06
CA TRP A 218 9.87 10.22 -24.28
C TRP A 218 9.91 9.80 -22.81
N TYR A 219 11.09 9.88 -22.20
CA TYR A 219 11.34 9.45 -20.82
C TYR A 219 11.71 10.64 -19.94
N PHE A 220 11.05 10.76 -18.79
CA PHE A 220 11.35 11.72 -17.75
C PHE A 220 11.60 10.95 -16.46
N ILE A 221 12.88 10.89 -16.08
CA ILE A 221 13.35 10.05 -14.97
C ILE A 221 13.77 10.98 -13.83
N THR A 222 13.31 10.67 -12.63
CA THR A 222 13.73 11.31 -11.40
C THR A 222 14.40 10.29 -10.49
N SER A 223 15.56 10.64 -9.98
CA SER A 223 16.33 9.90 -8.99
C SER A 223 16.44 10.71 -7.70
N ILE A 224 16.13 10.10 -6.57
CA ILE A 224 16.28 10.71 -5.24
C ILE A 224 17.11 9.81 -4.34
N ALA A 225 18.17 10.36 -3.76
CA ALA A 225 19.00 9.67 -2.78
C ALA A 225 19.14 10.50 -1.50
N THR A 226 19.38 9.82 -0.38
CA THR A 226 19.52 10.46 0.94
C THR A 226 20.72 9.89 1.68
N ASN A 227 21.26 10.62 2.65
CA ASN A 227 22.31 10.11 3.54
C ASN A 227 21.78 9.05 4.53
N LEU A 228 20.47 8.84 4.60
CA LEU A 228 19.88 7.71 5.29
C LEU A 228 20.14 6.41 4.51
N ASP A 229 20.22 6.53 3.18
CA ASP A 229 20.29 5.41 2.23
C ASP A 229 21.72 4.98 1.95
N THR A 230 22.57 5.97 1.70
CA THR A 230 23.93 5.74 1.26
C THR A 230 24.95 6.18 2.30
N LYS A 231 26.06 5.44 2.37
CA LYS A 231 27.28 5.87 3.08
C LYS A 231 28.05 6.94 2.28
N PHE A 232 27.66 7.18 1.02
CA PHE A 232 28.27 8.13 0.10
C PHE A 232 27.50 9.46 0.05
N ASN A 233 28.02 10.41 -0.72
CA ASN A 233 27.33 11.68 -0.97
C ASN A 233 26.00 11.42 -1.71
N PRO A 234 24.85 11.90 -1.20
CA PRO A 234 23.55 11.71 -1.85
C PRO A 234 23.51 12.16 -3.31
N LEU A 235 24.23 13.23 -3.68
CA LEU A 235 24.31 13.69 -5.06
C LEU A 235 24.97 12.65 -5.98
N SER A 236 26.09 12.07 -5.55
CA SER A 236 26.79 11.04 -6.32
C SER A 236 25.91 9.81 -6.54
N GLU A 237 25.18 9.39 -5.51
CA GLU A 237 24.24 8.27 -5.61
C GLU A 237 23.07 8.60 -6.57
N ALA A 238 22.43 9.76 -6.40
CA ALA A 238 21.30 10.15 -7.24
C ALA A 238 21.70 10.25 -8.71
N LEU A 239 22.89 10.80 -9.00
CA LEU A 239 23.44 10.87 -10.34
C LEU A 239 23.73 9.49 -10.92
N PHE A 240 24.36 8.59 -10.15
CA PHE A 240 24.64 7.21 -10.58
C PHE A 240 23.35 6.47 -10.94
N GLN A 241 22.32 6.55 -10.08
CA GLN A 241 21.03 5.93 -10.33
C GLN A 241 20.33 6.50 -11.57
N TRP A 242 20.46 7.81 -11.84
CA TRP A 242 19.92 8.43 -13.04
C TRP A 242 20.69 8.00 -14.30
N ASP A 243 22.02 7.99 -14.25
CA ASP A 243 22.90 7.56 -15.35
C ASP A 243 22.56 6.11 -15.76
N GLU A 244 22.48 5.19 -14.80
CA GLU A 244 22.08 3.80 -15.02
C GLU A 244 20.67 3.69 -15.62
N ALA A 245 19.70 4.45 -15.10
CA ALA A 245 18.33 4.43 -15.60
C ALA A 245 18.23 4.93 -17.05
N MET A 246 19.01 5.95 -17.42
CA MET A 246 19.01 6.49 -18.78
C MET A 246 19.64 5.55 -19.81
N LEU A 247 20.59 4.71 -19.39
CA LEU A 247 21.20 3.67 -20.24
C LEU A 247 20.20 2.56 -20.60
N VAL A 248 19.29 2.22 -19.70
CA VAL A 248 18.34 1.09 -19.87
C VAL A 248 16.87 1.53 -19.95
N LYS A 249 16.61 2.80 -20.23
CA LYS A 249 15.27 3.43 -20.14
C LYS A 249 14.15 2.65 -20.83
N GLU A 250 14.45 2.01 -21.96
CA GLU A 250 13.52 1.20 -22.75
C GLU A 250 13.05 -0.07 -22.04
N HIS A 251 13.81 -0.57 -21.06
CA HIS A 251 13.50 -1.77 -20.29
C HIS A 251 12.95 -1.48 -18.89
N LEU A 252 12.94 -0.22 -18.43
CA LEU A 252 12.53 0.12 -17.06
C LEU A 252 11.09 -0.29 -16.76
N LEU A 253 10.17 -0.17 -17.71
CA LEU A 253 8.78 -0.58 -17.49
C LEU A 253 8.69 -2.12 -17.31
N GLU A 254 9.41 -2.89 -18.13
CA GLU A 254 9.42 -4.35 -18.05
C GLU A 254 10.06 -4.82 -16.74
N GLU A 255 11.21 -4.26 -16.36
CA GLU A 255 11.87 -4.52 -15.07
C GLU A 255 10.95 -4.20 -13.88
N HIS A 256 10.24 -3.07 -13.94
CA HIS A 256 9.27 -2.66 -12.92
C HIS A 256 8.12 -3.66 -12.80
N LYS A 257 7.49 -4.03 -13.92
CA LYS A 257 6.36 -4.98 -13.95
C LYS A 257 6.80 -6.37 -13.48
N ALA A 258 7.98 -6.83 -13.87
CA ALA A 258 8.54 -8.09 -13.40
C ALA A 258 8.74 -8.09 -11.87
N ALA A 259 9.25 -7.00 -11.31
CA ALA A 259 9.44 -6.86 -9.87
C ALA A 259 8.10 -6.80 -9.09
N TRP A 260 7.06 -6.17 -9.65
CA TRP A 260 5.72 -6.23 -9.07
C TRP A 260 5.10 -7.62 -9.17
N LYS A 261 5.22 -8.28 -10.34
CA LYS A 261 4.75 -9.65 -10.52
C LYS A 261 5.41 -10.58 -9.49
N ALA A 262 6.73 -10.50 -9.32
CA ALA A 262 7.46 -11.29 -8.33
C ALA A 262 6.92 -11.06 -6.92
N LEU A 263 6.57 -9.81 -6.56
CA LEU A 263 5.93 -9.52 -5.27
C LEU A 263 4.54 -10.15 -5.15
N TRP A 264 3.67 -10.00 -6.15
CA TRP A 264 2.33 -10.60 -6.16
C TRP A 264 2.33 -12.13 -6.20
N ASP A 265 3.37 -12.73 -6.78
CA ASP A 265 3.60 -14.18 -6.77
C ASP A 265 3.96 -14.69 -5.37
N THR A 266 4.51 -13.83 -4.48
CA THR A 266 4.78 -14.25 -3.09
C THR A 266 3.52 -14.36 -2.26
N GLY A 267 2.48 -13.55 -2.54
CA GLY A 267 1.29 -13.48 -1.70
C GLY A 267 0.20 -12.64 -2.35
N ARG A 268 -1.00 -13.20 -2.52
CA ARG A 268 -2.17 -12.48 -3.00
C ARG A 268 -3.46 -13.12 -2.52
N ILE A 269 -4.54 -12.34 -2.57
CA ILE A 269 -5.91 -12.81 -2.36
C ILE A 269 -6.67 -12.57 -3.66
N GLU A 270 -7.31 -13.61 -4.17
CA GLU A 270 -8.11 -13.58 -5.39
C GLU A 270 -9.56 -13.87 -5.04
N ILE A 271 -10.47 -13.08 -5.61
CA ILE A 271 -11.90 -13.16 -5.38
C ILE A 271 -12.60 -13.42 -6.71
N GLU A 272 -13.45 -14.44 -6.73
CA GLU A 272 -14.33 -14.78 -7.85
C GLU A 272 -15.79 -14.56 -7.45
N GLY A 273 -16.65 -14.21 -8.41
CA GLY A 273 -18.08 -13.97 -8.20
C GLY A 273 -18.47 -12.51 -7.96
N ASP A 274 -17.55 -11.69 -7.42
CA ASP A 274 -17.77 -10.25 -7.19
C ASP A 274 -16.54 -9.43 -7.61
N LEU A 275 -16.67 -8.72 -8.74
CA LEU A 275 -15.59 -7.88 -9.28
C LEU A 275 -15.26 -6.69 -8.38
N GLU A 276 -16.26 -6.04 -7.80
CA GLU A 276 -16.03 -4.86 -6.95
C GLU A 276 -15.31 -5.25 -5.66
N MET A 277 -15.62 -6.44 -5.12
CA MET A 277 -14.87 -7.04 -4.01
C MET A 277 -13.44 -7.41 -4.42
N ALA A 278 -13.26 -8.00 -5.61
CA ALA A 278 -11.93 -8.33 -6.12
C ALA A 278 -11.05 -7.08 -6.29
N GLN A 279 -11.59 -6.03 -6.89
CA GLN A 279 -10.89 -4.74 -7.03
C GLN A 279 -10.56 -4.11 -5.69
N ALA A 280 -11.45 -4.21 -4.71
CA ALA A 280 -11.18 -3.71 -3.37
C ALA A 280 -10.08 -4.47 -2.64
N VAL A 281 -10.03 -5.80 -2.77
CA VAL A 281 -8.96 -6.63 -2.22
C VAL A 281 -7.62 -6.26 -2.86
N TYR A 282 -7.55 -6.24 -4.19
CA TYR A 282 -6.34 -5.87 -4.91
C TYR A 282 -5.88 -4.43 -4.61
N GLY A 283 -6.82 -3.48 -4.59
CA GLY A 283 -6.52 -2.08 -4.23
C GLY A 283 -5.99 -1.94 -2.80
N SER A 284 -6.63 -2.62 -1.84
CA SER A 284 -6.21 -2.62 -0.44
C SER A 284 -4.82 -3.19 -0.24
N MET A 285 -4.51 -4.31 -0.91
CA MET A 285 -3.17 -4.90 -0.88
C MET A 285 -2.15 -3.95 -1.52
N TYR A 286 -2.47 -3.41 -2.70
CA TYR A 286 -1.57 -2.52 -3.43
C TYR A 286 -1.12 -1.31 -2.62
N TYR A 287 -2.04 -0.58 -1.98
CA TYR A 287 -1.66 0.63 -1.23
C TYR A 287 -0.77 0.34 -0.01
N ILE A 288 -0.91 -0.85 0.60
CA ILE A 288 0.01 -1.33 1.63
C ILE A 288 1.36 -1.69 1.00
N LEU A 289 1.35 -2.53 -0.04
CA LEU A 289 2.56 -3.04 -0.73
C LEU A 289 3.40 -1.92 -1.36
N SER A 290 2.76 -0.91 -1.95
CA SER A 290 3.42 0.27 -2.51
C SER A 290 4.06 1.14 -1.43
N SER A 291 3.59 1.05 -0.18
CA SER A 291 4.08 1.82 0.95
C SER A 291 5.15 1.10 1.78
N THR A 292 5.50 -0.15 1.44
CA THR A 292 6.50 -0.96 2.17
C THR A 292 7.50 -1.65 1.24
N ARG A 293 8.69 -1.92 1.78
CA ARG A 293 9.74 -2.73 1.14
C ARG A 293 10.65 -3.39 2.17
N HIS A 294 11.20 -4.54 1.82
CA HIS A 294 11.96 -5.40 2.75
C HIS A 294 13.39 -4.90 3.01
N ASP A 295 13.96 -4.12 2.10
CA ASP A 295 15.32 -3.58 2.12
C ASP A 295 15.39 -2.14 2.65
N TRP A 296 14.25 -1.54 3.00
CA TRP A 296 14.14 -0.19 3.57
C TRP A 296 13.15 -0.19 4.76
N PRO A 297 13.59 -0.58 5.96
CA PRO A 297 12.71 -0.82 7.11
C PRO A 297 12.27 0.47 7.79
N TYR A 298 11.53 1.31 7.09
CA TYR A 298 10.78 2.41 7.69
C TYR A 298 9.33 2.00 7.88
N GLY A 299 8.69 2.53 8.93
CA GLY A 299 7.37 2.09 9.34
C GLY A 299 6.25 2.58 8.43
N LEU A 300 5.13 1.85 8.46
CA LEU A 300 3.91 2.16 7.73
C LEU A 300 3.06 3.19 8.48
N SER A 301 2.78 4.30 7.82
CA SER A 301 1.87 5.33 8.33
C SER A 301 0.42 5.00 7.97
N PRO A 302 -0.59 5.44 8.76
CA PRO A 302 -1.99 5.27 8.39
C PRO A 302 -2.36 5.86 7.02
N GLY A 303 -1.66 6.92 6.56
CA GLY A 303 -1.80 7.50 5.22
C GLY A 303 -0.89 6.90 4.13
N GLY A 304 -0.14 5.85 4.45
CA GLY A 304 0.86 5.25 3.56
C GLY A 304 2.08 6.14 3.30
N LEU A 305 2.76 5.88 2.19
CA LEU A 305 3.96 6.65 1.81
C LEU A 305 3.61 7.99 1.11
N PRO A 306 2.76 8.03 0.07
CA PRO A 306 2.64 9.24 -0.76
C PRO A 306 1.70 10.29 -0.20
N ALA A 307 0.69 9.91 0.59
CA ALA A 307 -0.22 10.83 1.27
C ALA A 307 0.32 11.18 2.67
N ALA A 308 1.63 11.44 2.78
CA ALA A 308 2.34 11.54 4.06
C ALA A 308 1.93 12.74 4.92
N GLU A 309 1.28 13.74 4.34
CA GLU A 309 0.65 14.80 5.14
C GLU A 309 -0.44 14.22 6.05
N GLU A 310 -1.00 13.06 5.73
CA GLU A 310 -1.92 12.34 6.61
C GLU A 310 -1.15 11.67 7.75
N TYR A 311 -1.57 11.97 8.98
CA TYR A 311 -0.86 11.54 10.18
C TYR A 311 0.64 11.86 10.17
N MET A 312 1.06 12.88 9.41
CA MET A 312 2.43 13.37 9.28
C MET A 312 3.44 12.31 8.80
N GLY A 313 2.96 11.19 8.27
CA GLY A 313 3.80 10.07 7.86
C GLY A 313 4.33 9.25 9.04
N HIS A 314 3.83 9.48 10.26
CA HIS A 314 4.24 8.75 11.45
C HIS A 314 3.68 7.33 11.48
N THR A 315 4.42 6.45 12.15
CA THR A 315 4.03 5.07 12.40
C THR A 315 3.35 4.94 13.76
N PHE A 316 2.09 4.52 13.72
CA PHE A 316 1.28 4.28 14.92
C PHE A 316 1.14 2.77 15.17
N TRP A 317 0.50 2.38 16.28
CA TRP A 317 0.06 1.01 16.54
C TRP A 317 -0.77 0.40 15.38
N ASP A 318 -1.37 1.25 14.53
CA ASP A 318 -1.94 0.95 13.22
C ASP A 318 -1.10 -0.04 12.40
N GLN A 319 0.21 0.18 12.32
CA GLN A 319 1.13 -0.72 11.61
C GLN A 319 1.02 -2.13 12.16
N ASP A 320 1.18 -2.28 13.47
CA ASP A 320 1.40 -3.58 14.10
C ASP A 320 0.08 -4.36 14.24
N ILE A 321 -1.02 -3.64 14.47
CA ILE A 321 -2.35 -4.21 14.76
C ILE A 321 -3.19 -4.35 13.49
N TRP A 322 -3.13 -3.41 12.54
CA TRP A 322 -4.02 -3.42 11.36
C TRP A 322 -3.34 -3.82 10.06
N MET A 323 -2.11 -3.37 9.79
CA MET A 323 -1.45 -3.61 8.51
C MET A 323 -0.57 -4.87 8.52
N ASN A 324 0.21 -5.06 9.58
CA ASN A 324 1.20 -6.13 9.70
C ASN A 324 0.60 -7.55 9.71
N PRO A 325 -0.58 -7.83 10.33
CA PRO A 325 -1.11 -9.19 10.33
C PRO A 325 -1.35 -9.73 8.92
N SER A 326 -1.97 -8.95 8.03
CA SER A 326 -2.18 -9.37 6.63
C SER A 326 -0.85 -9.65 5.91
N LEU A 327 0.19 -8.86 6.20
CA LEU A 327 1.55 -9.10 5.66
C LEU A 327 2.20 -10.37 6.24
N LEU A 328 1.88 -10.77 7.47
CA LEU A 328 2.55 -11.90 8.12
C LEU A 328 2.34 -13.21 7.35
N LEU A 329 1.10 -13.46 6.90
CA LEU A 329 0.78 -14.66 6.12
C LEU A 329 1.04 -14.49 4.62
N LEU A 330 0.93 -13.28 4.07
CA LEU A 330 1.07 -13.07 2.62
C LEU A 330 2.52 -12.76 2.20
N HIS A 331 3.23 -11.95 3.00
CA HIS A 331 4.54 -11.39 2.67
C HIS A 331 5.43 -11.30 3.93
N PRO A 332 5.89 -12.43 4.49
CA PRO A 332 6.58 -12.45 5.79
C PRO A 332 7.85 -11.59 5.84
N ASP A 333 8.54 -11.38 4.72
CA ASP A 333 9.71 -10.48 4.65
C ASP A 333 9.33 -9.01 4.85
N LEU A 334 8.16 -8.59 4.37
CA LEU A 334 7.63 -7.25 4.60
C LEU A 334 7.17 -7.09 6.06
N ALA A 335 6.51 -8.09 6.63
CA ALA A 335 6.16 -8.11 8.05
C ALA A 335 7.41 -8.05 8.95
N ARG A 336 8.46 -8.78 8.60
CA ARG A 336 9.76 -8.71 9.28
C ARG A 336 10.36 -7.31 9.19
N SER A 337 10.26 -6.64 8.04
CA SER A 337 10.72 -5.25 7.86
C SER A 337 10.01 -4.29 8.82
N SER A 338 8.69 -4.41 8.97
CA SER A 338 7.89 -3.63 9.94
C SER A 338 8.30 -3.86 11.40
N LEU A 339 8.63 -5.09 11.78
CA LEU A 339 9.14 -5.41 13.12
C LEU A 339 10.58 -4.93 13.32
N ARG A 340 11.44 -5.05 12.29
CA ARG A 340 12.81 -4.53 12.35
C ARG A 340 12.81 -3.02 12.58
N TYR A 341 11.90 -2.28 11.93
CA TYR A 341 11.69 -0.86 12.20
C TYR A 341 11.47 -0.60 13.70
N ARG A 342 10.55 -1.34 14.35
CA ARG A 342 10.30 -1.21 15.80
C ARG A 342 11.53 -1.56 16.64
N ASN A 343 12.20 -2.67 16.32
CA ASN A 343 13.38 -3.14 17.05
C ASN A 343 14.52 -2.12 17.04
N GLU A 344 14.79 -1.51 15.88
CA GLU A 344 15.83 -0.48 15.72
C GLU A 344 15.55 0.81 16.54
N ARG A 345 14.29 1.08 16.91
CA ARG A 345 13.89 2.24 17.73
C ARG A 345 13.70 1.91 19.22
N LEU A 346 14.00 0.68 19.67
CA LEU A 346 13.95 0.29 21.09
C LEU A 346 14.76 1.22 22.02
N PRO A 347 15.96 1.70 21.65
CA PRO A 347 16.68 2.66 22.50
C PRO A 347 15.88 3.94 22.77
N ALA A 348 15.18 4.49 21.77
CA ALA A 348 14.34 5.67 21.93
C ALA A 348 13.12 5.38 22.81
N ALA A 349 12.44 4.25 22.59
CA ALA A 349 11.31 3.83 23.42
C ALA A 349 11.70 3.70 24.92
N ARG A 350 12.91 3.17 25.20
CA ARG A 350 13.45 3.08 26.56
C ARG A 350 13.75 4.44 27.19
N ARG A 351 14.14 5.47 26.40
CA ARG A 351 14.31 6.84 26.90
C ARG A 351 12.96 7.43 27.31
N ILE A 352 11.96 7.36 26.41
CA ILE A 352 10.61 7.85 26.67
C ILE A 352 9.98 7.17 27.89
N ALA A 353 10.12 5.85 28.03
CA ALA A 353 9.57 5.12 29.19
C ALA A 353 10.14 5.61 30.54
N LYS A 354 11.42 6.02 30.57
CA LYS A 354 12.04 6.60 31.78
C LYS A 354 11.49 7.99 32.12
N GLU A 355 11.06 8.75 31.12
CA GLU A 355 10.54 10.11 31.28
C GLU A 355 9.11 10.16 31.83
N PHE A 356 8.26 9.17 31.49
CA PHE A 356 6.79 9.28 31.70
C PHE A 356 6.19 8.54 32.91
N GLY A 357 6.94 7.72 33.65
CA GLY A 357 6.56 7.21 35.00
C GLY A 357 5.07 6.89 35.27
N TYR A 358 4.42 6.10 34.40
CA TYR A 358 2.96 6.07 34.26
C TYR A 358 2.14 5.65 35.50
N LYS A 359 0.99 6.33 35.68
CA LYS A 359 -0.04 6.12 36.73
C LYS A 359 -1.45 5.94 36.12
N GLY A 360 -1.70 4.84 35.40
CA GLY A 360 -3.06 4.29 35.12
C GLY A 360 -4.12 5.17 34.39
N TYR A 361 -5.31 4.58 34.14
CA TYR A 361 -6.46 5.16 33.39
C TYR A 361 -7.80 4.95 34.13
N THR A 362 -8.85 5.77 33.87
CA THR A 362 -10.19 5.74 34.52
C THR A 362 -11.37 5.71 33.52
N LEU A 363 -12.54 5.20 33.98
CA LEU A 363 -13.56 4.45 33.21
C LEU A 363 -14.80 5.21 32.61
N ASP A 364 -14.88 6.54 32.60
CA ASP A 364 -16.16 7.27 32.35
C ASP A 364 -16.34 7.88 30.93
N LYS A 365 -15.63 7.43 29.90
CA LYS A 365 -15.61 8.10 28.57
C LYS A 365 -16.19 7.26 27.42
N LYS A 366 -16.85 7.94 26.45
CA LYS A 366 -17.21 7.35 25.15
C LYS A 366 -15.97 6.78 24.46
N VAL A 367 -16.11 5.57 23.94
CA VAL A 367 -15.01 4.84 23.28
C VAL A 367 -14.99 5.20 21.78
N LYS A 368 -13.86 5.76 21.32
CA LYS A 368 -13.69 6.27 19.95
C LYS A 368 -13.63 5.17 18.88
N GLN A 369 -13.01 4.03 19.21
CA GLN A 369 -12.67 2.94 18.29
C GLN A 369 -12.63 1.60 19.03
N ALA A 370 -12.46 0.47 18.33
CA ALA A 370 -12.32 -0.84 18.98
C ALA A 370 -11.31 -0.80 20.15
N ASP A 371 -11.74 -1.23 21.34
CA ASP A 371 -10.95 -1.21 22.57
C ASP A 371 -11.02 -2.57 23.29
N THR A 372 -11.99 -2.80 24.19
CA THR A 372 -12.17 -4.08 24.90
C THR A 372 -12.25 -5.28 23.95
N ILE A 373 -12.86 -5.10 22.77
CA ILE A 373 -13.00 -6.19 21.79
C ILE A 373 -11.65 -6.64 21.20
N LEU A 374 -10.58 -5.84 21.31
CA LEU A 374 -9.23 -6.18 20.85
C LEU A 374 -8.59 -7.32 21.67
N ILE A 375 -9.10 -7.58 22.89
CA ILE A 375 -8.69 -8.70 23.74
C ILE A 375 -8.99 -10.05 23.06
N GLY A 376 -10.14 -10.16 22.41
CA GLY A 376 -10.48 -11.38 21.66
C GLY A 376 -9.76 -11.47 20.31
N TYR A 377 -9.55 -10.36 19.60
CA TYR A 377 -8.74 -10.31 18.38
C TYR A 377 -8.18 -8.90 18.18
N PRO A 378 -6.87 -8.71 17.93
CA PRO A 378 -5.88 -9.74 17.59
C PRO A 378 -5.15 -10.38 18.78
N LEU A 379 -5.44 -10.00 20.03
CA LEU A 379 -4.76 -10.59 21.19
C LEU A 379 -5.09 -12.07 21.41
N MET A 380 -6.23 -12.54 20.90
CA MET A 380 -6.65 -13.94 20.95
C MET A 380 -6.66 -14.51 22.38
N TYR A 381 -7.02 -13.69 23.38
CA TYR A 381 -7.19 -14.16 24.75
C TYR A 381 -8.34 -15.17 24.80
N GLU A 382 -8.12 -16.29 25.49
CA GLU A 382 -9.13 -17.34 25.60
C GLU A 382 -10.31 -16.86 26.45
N MET A 383 -11.49 -16.83 25.85
CA MET A 383 -12.72 -16.34 26.46
C MET A 383 -13.85 -17.32 26.23
N ASP A 384 -14.75 -17.42 27.21
CA ASP A 384 -16.02 -18.11 27.03
C ASP A 384 -16.83 -17.46 25.89
N GLY A 385 -17.42 -18.28 25.02
CA GLY A 385 -18.12 -17.80 23.83
C GLY A 385 -19.32 -16.90 24.14
N LYS A 386 -19.99 -17.10 25.28
CA LYS A 386 -21.11 -16.25 25.72
C LYS A 386 -20.60 -14.91 26.24
N VAL A 387 -19.47 -14.88 26.93
CA VAL A 387 -18.81 -13.62 27.32
C VAL A 387 -18.40 -12.85 26.07
N ARG A 388 -17.72 -13.49 25.12
CA ARG A 388 -17.29 -12.88 23.85
C ARG A 388 -18.48 -12.32 23.05
N TYR A 389 -19.58 -13.06 23.00
CA TYR A 389 -20.82 -12.62 22.36
C TYR A 389 -21.39 -11.35 23.01
N ASN A 390 -21.47 -11.35 24.35
CA ASN A 390 -22.03 -10.23 25.10
C ASN A 390 -21.18 -8.96 24.94
N ASP A 391 -19.85 -9.09 24.94
CA ASP A 391 -18.93 -7.98 24.68
C ASP A 391 -19.16 -7.41 23.29
N LEU A 392 -19.16 -8.24 22.25
CA LEU A 392 -19.37 -7.78 20.86
C LEU A 392 -20.70 -7.05 20.72
N LYS A 393 -21.80 -7.65 21.22
CA LYS A 393 -23.13 -7.04 21.17
C LYS A 393 -23.16 -5.68 21.87
N LEU A 394 -22.63 -5.61 23.09
CA LEU A 394 -22.67 -4.40 23.90
C LEU A 394 -21.80 -3.28 23.30
N TYR A 395 -20.56 -3.61 22.92
CA TYR A 395 -19.60 -2.60 22.45
C TYR A 395 -19.90 -2.14 21.02
N GLU A 396 -20.48 -2.97 20.15
CA GLU A 396 -20.86 -2.53 18.79
C GLU A 396 -21.93 -1.42 18.84
N GLU A 397 -22.91 -1.55 19.74
CA GLU A 397 -23.96 -0.54 19.95
C GLU A 397 -23.44 0.77 20.56
N ARG A 398 -22.32 0.72 21.30
CA ARG A 398 -21.74 1.87 22.02
C ARG A 398 -20.61 2.56 21.27
N THR A 399 -20.05 1.90 20.26
CA THR A 399 -18.98 2.43 19.42
C THR A 399 -19.54 3.50 18.47
N ASP A 400 -18.78 4.57 18.24
CA ASP A 400 -19.16 5.63 17.31
C ASP A 400 -19.55 5.04 15.93
N PRO A 401 -20.79 5.25 15.46
CA PRO A 401 -21.22 4.72 14.18
C PRO A 401 -20.49 5.37 13.00
N ASP A 402 -19.85 6.51 13.18
CA ASP A 402 -19.01 7.13 12.16
C ASP A 402 -17.53 7.13 12.57
N GLY A 403 -17.15 6.26 13.50
CA GLY A 403 -15.76 6.01 13.86
C GLY A 403 -14.91 5.54 12.67
N PRO A 404 -13.59 5.46 12.86
CA PRO A 404 -12.66 5.18 11.77
C PRO A 404 -12.82 3.75 11.21
N ALA A 405 -12.61 3.61 9.90
CA ALA A 405 -12.96 2.43 9.09
C ALA A 405 -12.51 1.09 9.68
N MET A 406 -11.32 1.04 10.26
CA MET A 406 -10.71 -0.18 10.78
C MET A 406 -11.47 -0.75 11.99
N THR A 407 -12.25 0.06 12.71
CA THR A 407 -13.02 -0.38 13.88
C THR A 407 -14.01 -1.48 13.51
N HIS A 408 -14.68 -1.34 12.37
CA HIS A 408 -15.72 -2.29 11.96
C HIS A 408 -15.14 -3.64 11.52
N SER A 409 -13.88 -3.67 11.07
CA SER A 409 -13.20 -4.94 10.77
C SER A 409 -13.06 -5.85 12.01
N MET A 410 -12.79 -5.26 13.17
CA MET A 410 -12.62 -6.02 14.42
C MET A 410 -13.93 -6.64 14.90
N PHE A 411 -15.06 -5.93 14.72
CA PHE A 411 -16.39 -6.49 14.96
C PHE A 411 -16.74 -7.61 13.99
N ALA A 412 -16.47 -7.42 12.69
CA ALA A 412 -16.73 -8.45 11.69
C ALA A 412 -15.96 -9.75 11.99
N ILE A 413 -14.66 -9.65 12.29
CA ILE A 413 -13.85 -10.81 12.70
C ILE A 413 -14.40 -11.46 13.97
N GLY A 414 -14.73 -10.66 14.99
CA GLY A 414 -15.28 -11.17 16.24
C GLY A 414 -16.59 -11.93 16.08
N TRP A 415 -17.49 -11.47 15.21
CA TRP A 415 -18.72 -12.20 14.88
C TRP A 415 -18.45 -13.49 14.09
N LEU A 416 -17.50 -13.46 13.16
CA LEU A 416 -17.08 -14.65 12.39
C LEU A 416 -16.46 -15.72 13.30
N ASP A 417 -15.68 -15.32 14.32
CA ASP A 417 -15.12 -16.23 15.33
C ASP A 417 -16.21 -17.02 16.09
N LEU A 418 -17.39 -16.41 16.26
CA LEU A 418 -18.55 -17.04 16.90
C LEU A 418 -19.46 -17.80 15.91
N GLY A 419 -19.12 -17.85 14.62
CA GLY A 419 -19.95 -18.43 13.57
C GLY A 419 -21.16 -17.56 13.16
N GLU A 420 -21.23 -16.32 13.62
CA GLU A 420 -22.34 -15.39 13.44
C GLU A 420 -22.23 -14.60 12.12
N ASN A 421 -22.16 -15.33 10.99
CA ASN A 421 -21.90 -14.77 9.65
C ASN A 421 -22.85 -13.62 9.28
N ARG A 422 -24.15 -13.73 9.57
CA ARG A 422 -25.14 -12.66 9.30
C ARG A 422 -24.87 -11.39 10.09
N LYS A 423 -24.34 -11.49 11.32
CA LYS A 423 -24.01 -10.32 12.13
C LYS A 423 -22.69 -9.69 11.69
N ALA A 424 -21.76 -10.50 11.18
CA ALA A 424 -20.49 -10.01 10.64
C ALA A 424 -20.65 -9.19 9.35
N GLU A 425 -21.67 -9.49 8.55
CA GLU A 425 -21.90 -8.83 7.25
C GLU A 425 -22.07 -7.31 7.39
N LYS A 426 -22.86 -6.84 8.37
CA LYS A 426 -23.11 -5.41 8.58
C LYS A 426 -21.82 -4.61 8.86
N PRO A 427 -21.00 -4.94 9.87
CA PRO A 427 -19.74 -4.23 10.11
C PRO A 427 -18.72 -4.44 8.97
N PHE A 428 -18.73 -5.60 8.29
CA PHE A 428 -17.89 -5.81 7.11
C PHE A 428 -18.24 -4.85 5.97
N LEU A 429 -19.51 -4.79 5.55
CA LEU A 429 -19.98 -3.89 4.50
C LEU A 429 -19.78 -2.41 4.88
N LYS A 430 -19.86 -2.10 6.17
CA LYS A 430 -19.59 -0.75 6.66
C LYS A 430 -18.13 -0.35 6.51
N ASN A 431 -17.18 -1.24 6.81
CA ASN A 431 -15.76 -1.03 6.52
C ASN A 431 -15.52 -0.93 5.01
N TYR A 432 -16.10 -1.86 4.23
CA TYR A 432 -15.99 -1.88 2.77
C TYR A 432 -16.47 -0.59 2.09
N ALA A 433 -17.50 0.07 2.63
CA ALA A 433 -18.05 1.33 2.12
C ALA A 433 -17.11 2.55 2.27
N ASN A 434 -15.96 2.42 2.93
CA ASN A 434 -14.94 3.47 3.01
C ASN A 434 -14.03 3.54 1.78
N ILE A 435 -14.15 2.59 0.84
CA ILE A 435 -13.42 2.59 -0.42
C ILE A 435 -14.07 3.55 -1.41
N ARG A 436 -13.27 4.42 -2.04
CA ARG A 436 -13.72 5.44 -2.98
C ARG A 436 -13.23 5.18 -4.39
N GLY A 437 -14.15 5.29 -5.33
CA GLY A 437 -13.86 5.26 -6.76
C GLY A 437 -13.19 6.56 -7.22
N PRO A 438 -12.55 6.55 -8.41
CA PRO A 438 -12.47 5.39 -9.30
C PRO A 438 -11.33 4.43 -8.96
N PHE A 439 -10.38 4.80 -8.08
CA PHE A 439 -9.13 4.05 -7.89
C PHE A 439 -9.05 3.24 -6.58
N LYS A 440 -10.18 2.99 -5.92
CA LYS A 440 -10.29 2.24 -4.65
C LYS A 440 -9.44 2.85 -3.51
N VAL A 441 -9.33 4.17 -3.46
CA VAL A 441 -8.65 4.90 -2.38
C VAL A 441 -9.48 4.81 -1.10
N TRP A 442 -8.85 4.51 0.04
CA TRP A 442 -9.52 4.39 1.32
C TRP A 442 -9.72 5.75 2.01
N THR A 443 -10.88 5.98 2.62
CA THR A 443 -11.11 7.13 3.51
C THR A 443 -11.27 6.69 4.96
N GLU A 444 -10.74 7.47 5.90
CA GLU A 444 -10.84 7.15 7.33
C GLU A 444 -12.30 7.02 7.79
N ARG A 445 -13.15 7.97 7.37
CA ARG A 445 -14.60 7.95 7.60
C ARG A 445 -15.38 7.98 6.29
N ARG A 446 -16.67 7.62 6.36
CA ARG A 446 -17.56 7.55 5.18
C ARG A 446 -18.00 8.92 4.66
N ASP A 447 -17.84 9.98 5.43
CA ASP A 447 -18.05 11.38 5.03
C ASP A 447 -16.77 12.04 4.50
N ILE A 448 -15.73 11.23 4.21
CA ILE A 448 -14.39 11.68 3.76
C ILE A 448 -13.75 12.61 4.81
N TRP A 449 -14.17 12.54 6.07
CA TRP A 449 -13.51 13.24 7.17
C TRP A 449 -12.36 12.42 7.72
N GLY A 450 -11.28 13.10 8.12
CA GLY A 450 -10.03 12.46 8.50
C GLY A 450 -9.12 12.20 7.29
N ALA A 451 -8.26 11.20 7.43
CA ALA A 451 -7.27 10.87 6.42
C ALA A 451 -7.86 10.27 5.13
N VAL A 452 -7.24 10.60 4.00
CA VAL A 452 -7.48 10.00 2.69
C VAL A 452 -6.28 9.16 2.27
N ASN A 453 -6.53 8.11 1.51
CA ASN A 453 -5.62 6.97 1.36
C ASN A 453 -5.30 6.30 2.71
N PHE A 454 -6.35 6.11 3.51
CA PHE A 454 -6.26 5.55 4.86
C PHE A 454 -6.02 4.04 4.86
N ILE A 455 -4.77 3.63 4.70
CA ILE A 455 -4.37 2.22 4.56
C ILE A 455 -4.51 1.42 5.86
N THR A 456 -4.71 2.04 7.03
CA THR A 456 -5.17 1.31 8.23
C THR A 456 -6.54 0.67 7.98
N GLY A 457 -7.44 1.38 7.29
CA GLY A 457 -8.75 0.84 6.88
C GLY A 457 -8.60 -0.36 5.94
N ALA A 458 -7.69 -0.26 4.98
CA ALA A 458 -7.31 -1.35 4.08
C ALA A 458 -6.75 -2.57 4.83
N GLY A 459 -5.89 -2.34 5.82
CA GLY A 459 -5.33 -3.40 6.67
C GLY A 459 -6.42 -4.16 7.43
N GLY A 460 -7.33 -3.44 8.10
CA GLY A 460 -8.48 -4.05 8.77
C GLY A 460 -9.40 -4.82 7.83
N PHE A 461 -9.68 -4.28 6.64
CA PHE A 461 -10.45 -4.96 5.60
C PHE A 461 -9.82 -6.30 5.22
N LEU A 462 -8.53 -6.29 4.85
CA LEU A 462 -7.79 -7.50 4.47
C LEU A 462 -7.72 -8.51 5.61
N GLN A 463 -7.63 -8.06 6.86
CA GLN A 463 -7.73 -8.96 8.00
C GLN A 463 -9.11 -9.60 8.10
N THR A 464 -10.18 -8.87 7.82
CA THR A 464 -11.52 -9.48 7.79
C THR A 464 -11.63 -10.53 6.70
N VAL A 465 -10.95 -10.34 5.56
CA VAL A 465 -10.91 -11.34 4.47
C VAL A 465 -10.08 -12.57 4.88
N ILE A 466 -8.86 -12.40 5.38
CA ILE A 466 -7.96 -13.52 5.73
C ILE A 466 -8.35 -14.17 7.06
N TYR A 467 -8.40 -13.37 8.12
CA TYR A 467 -8.58 -13.83 9.49
C TYR A 467 -10.07 -13.93 9.86
N GLY A 468 -10.95 -13.13 9.26
CA GLY A 468 -12.39 -13.31 9.42
C GLY A 468 -12.91 -14.46 8.57
N TYR A 469 -13.13 -14.21 7.27
CA TYR A 469 -13.73 -15.16 6.34
C TYR A 469 -12.81 -16.35 6.05
N GLY A 470 -11.51 -16.16 5.84
CA GLY A 470 -10.59 -17.30 5.73
C GLY A 470 -10.45 -18.10 7.03
N GLY A 471 -10.79 -17.48 8.17
CA GLY A 471 -10.78 -18.12 9.49
C GLY A 471 -9.40 -18.60 9.93
N PHE A 472 -8.31 -18.10 9.33
CA PHE A 472 -6.95 -18.53 9.63
C PHE A 472 -6.51 -18.06 11.02
N ARG A 473 -5.84 -18.87 11.83
CA ARG A 473 -5.25 -18.44 13.12
C ARG A 473 -3.91 -19.11 13.32
N LEU A 474 -2.89 -18.31 13.64
CA LEU A 474 -1.59 -18.84 14.07
C LEU A 474 -1.62 -19.06 15.59
N ASN A 475 -1.33 -20.28 16.02
CA ASN A 475 -1.18 -20.63 17.43
C ASN A 475 -0.02 -21.62 17.62
N SER A 476 0.26 -22.01 18.86
CA SER A 476 1.35 -22.93 19.20
C SER A 476 1.19 -24.33 18.61
N SER A 477 -0.03 -24.73 18.23
CA SER A 477 -0.33 -26.06 17.67
C SER A 477 -0.26 -26.09 16.14
N GLY A 478 -0.40 -24.95 15.47
CA GLY A 478 -0.41 -24.90 14.01
C GLY A 478 -1.03 -23.62 13.42
N LEU A 479 -1.28 -23.66 12.11
CA LEU A 479 -2.11 -22.71 11.38
C LEU A 479 -3.54 -23.27 11.30
N ALA A 480 -4.38 -22.89 12.25
CA ALA A 480 -5.80 -23.27 12.24
C ALA A 480 -6.55 -22.55 11.12
N PHE A 481 -7.64 -23.15 10.63
CA PHE A 481 -8.56 -22.55 9.67
C PHE A 481 -10.01 -22.91 10.01
N ASN A 482 -10.94 -21.99 9.75
CA ASN A 482 -12.37 -22.21 9.82
C ASN A 482 -13.09 -21.32 8.79
N PRO A 483 -12.96 -21.67 7.50
CA PRO A 483 -13.30 -20.75 6.43
C PRO A 483 -14.81 -20.60 6.20
N SER A 484 -15.21 -19.39 5.87
CA SER A 484 -16.45 -18.99 5.18
C SER A 484 -16.08 -18.09 3.98
N LEU A 485 -17.07 -17.50 3.31
CA LEU A 485 -16.85 -16.61 2.16
C LEU A 485 -17.45 -15.24 2.44
N PRO A 486 -16.80 -14.14 1.96
CA PRO A 486 -17.43 -12.83 1.98
C PRO A 486 -18.76 -12.82 1.20
N PRO A 487 -19.67 -11.86 1.47
CA PRO A 487 -20.92 -11.73 0.75
C PRO A 487 -20.70 -11.68 -0.77
N ASN A 488 -21.54 -12.39 -1.54
CA ASN A 488 -21.53 -12.50 -3.00
C ASN A 488 -20.25 -13.12 -3.63
N VAL A 489 -19.29 -13.56 -2.83
CA VAL A 489 -18.09 -14.26 -3.30
C VAL A 489 -18.39 -15.74 -3.46
N THR A 490 -18.05 -16.32 -4.62
CA THR A 490 -18.23 -17.75 -4.90
C THR A 490 -16.97 -18.56 -4.59
N LYS A 491 -15.80 -17.94 -4.72
CA LYS A 491 -14.50 -18.54 -4.41
C LYS A 491 -13.49 -17.49 -3.99
N MET A 492 -12.69 -17.84 -2.99
CA MET A 492 -11.56 -17.05 -2.52
C MET A 492 -10.30 -17.92 -2.58
N THR A 493 -9.26 -17.44 -3.26
CA THR A 493 -7.93 -18.07 -3.25
C THR A 493 -6.95 -17.17 -2.51
N THR A 494 -6.06 -17.73 -1.70
CA THR A 494 -5.00 -16.98 -1.04
C THR A 494 -3.69 -17.75 -1.01
N THR A 495 -2.59 -17.06 -1.28
CA THR A 495 -1.23 -17.62 -1.19
C THR A 495 -0.63 -17.27 0.17
N LEU A 496 -0.39 -18.28 1.01
CA LEU A 496 0.05 -18.13 2.40
C LEU A 496 1.44 -18.71 2.64
N HIS A 497 2.19 -18.06 3.52
CA HIS A 497 3.47 -18.51 4.04
C HIS A 497 3.30 -19.12 5.43
N TYR A 498 3.81 -20.33 5.62
CA TYR A 498 3.80 -21.00 6.92
C TYR A 498 5.04 -21.88 7.10
N LEU A 499 5.85 -21.59 8.13
CA LEU A 499 7.08 -22.33 8.48
C LEU A 499 8.04 -22.54 7.27
N GLY A 500 8.18 -21.51 6.44
CA GLY A 500 9.03 -21.53 5.23
C GLY A 500 8.42 -22.27 4.03
N SER A 501 7.19 -22.77 4.16
CA SER A 501 6.40 -23.31 3.05
C SER A 501 5.48 -22.24 2.47
N VAL A 502 5.16 -22.36 1.19
CA VAL A 502 4.17 -21.53 0.49
C VAL A 502 3.01 -22.42 0.04
N LEU A 503 1.80 -22.03 0.41
CA LEU A 503 0.57 -22.77 0.19
C LEU A 503 -0.43 -21.89 -0.57
N ASP A 504 -0.97 -22.39 -1.67
CA ASP A 504 -2.21 -21.83 -2.21
C ASP A 504 -3.39 -22.50 -1.52
N VAL A 505 -4.32 -21.68 -1.04
CA VAL A 505 -5.53 -22.13 -0.35
C VAL A 505 -6.75 -21.57 -1.05
N ALA A 506 -7.56 -22.46 -1.63
CA ALA A 506 -8.80 -22.11 -2.31
C ALA A 506 -10.01 -22.53 -1.47
N VAL A 507 -10.86 -21.57 -1.14
CA VAL A 507 -12.11 -21.74 -0.41
C VAL A 507 -13.28 -21.56 -1.37
N THR A 508 -14.20 -22.52 -1.38
CA THR A 508 -15.48 -22.48 -2.11
C THR A 508 -16.64 -22.64 -1.12
N GLU A 509 -17.87 -22.74 -1.60
CA GLU A 509 -19.00 -23.04 -0.72
C GLU A 509 -18.92 -24.43 -0.07
N GLU A 510 -18.37 -25.42 -0.78
CA GLU A 510 -18.41 -26.83 -0.36
C GLU A 510 -17.10 -27.30 0.25
N ALA A 511 -15.97 -26.76 -0.19
CA ALA A 511 -14.65 -27.30 0.11
C ALA A 511 -13.58 -26.22 0.34
N ILE A 512 -12.52 -26.62 1.03
CA ILE A 512 -11.24 -25.93 1.09
C ILE A 512 -10.16 -26.84 0.49
N THR A 513 -9.35 -26.30 -0.41
CA THR A 513 -8.28 -27.00 -1.11
C THR A 513 -6.95 -26.34 -0.79
N PHE A 514 -5.95 -27.14 -0.44
CA PHE A 514 -4.59 -26.72 -0.15
C PHE A 514 -3.63 -27.27 -1.20
N MET A 515 -2.77 -26.43 -1.74
CA MET A 515 -1.74 -26.81 -2.69
C MET A 515 -0.39 -26.31 -2.19
N LEU A 516 0.54 -27.23 -1.94
CA LEU A 516 1.92 -26.89 -1.57
C LEU A 516 2.71 -26.47 -2.81
N LEU A 517 2.96 -25.18 -2.94
CA LEU A 517 3.72 -24.60 -4.05
C LEU A 517 5.23 -24.73 -3.86
N PHE A 518 5.67 -24.48 -2.63
CA PHE A 518 7.08 -24.45 -2.26
C PHE A 518 7.28 -24.90 -0.83
N SER A 519 8.40 -25.59 -0.58
CA SER A 519 8.89 -25.94 0.74
C SER A 519 10.39 -25.62 0.77
N GLY A 520 10.81 -24.78 1.72
CA GLY A 520 12.22 -24.44 1.89
C GLY A 520 13.06 -25.65 2.32
N PRO A 521 14.40 -25.57 2.21
CA PRO A 521 15.30 -26.68 2.57
C PRO A 521 15.18 -27.15 4.03
N ILE A 522 14.76 -26.26 4.93
CA ILE A 522 14.59 -26.52 6.37
C ILE A 522 13.11 -26.56 6.79
N SER A 523 12.18 -26.50 5.82
CA SER A 523 10.76 -26.49 6.14
C SER A 523 10.31 -27.88 6.62
N PRO A 524 9.55 -27.94 7.73
CA PRO A 524 9.01 -29.20 8.20
C PRO A 524 7.96 -29.72 7.22
N LYS A 525 7.77 -31.06 7.19
CA LYS A 525 6.61 -31.64 6.53
C LYS A 525 5.34 -31.22 7.26
N LEU A 526 4.28 -30.94 6.51
CA LEU A 526 3.02 -30.43 7.03
C LEU A 526 1.89 -31.43 6.72
N ASP A 527 0.91 -31.47 7.61
CA ASP A 527 -0.35 -32.19 7.41
C ASP A 527 -1.53 -31.25 7.65
N VAL A 528 -2.60 -31.43 6.87
CA VAL A 528 -3.93 -30.86 7.09
C VAL A 528 -4.72 -31.82 7.98
N ILE A 529 -5.11 -31.38 9.16
CA ILE A 529 -5.86 -32.16 10.14
C ILE A 529 -7.28 -31.61 10.25
N THR A 530 -8.26 -32.47 10.08
CA THR A 530 -9.70 -32.16 10.23
C THR A 530 -10.38 -33.24 11.07
N SER A 531 -11.66 -33.04 11.41
CA SER A 531 -12.48 -34.08 12.04
C SER A 531 -12.66 -35.34 11.18
N LYS A 532 -12.34 -35.28 9.87
CA LYS A 532 -12.45 -36.38 8.92
C LYS A 532 -11.16 -37.16 8.71
N GLY A 533 -10.03 -36.65 9.20
CA GLY A 533 -8.74 -37.33 9.07
C GLY A 533 -7.55 -36.38 8.97
N VAL A 534 -6.40 -36.98 8.73
CA VAL A 534 -5.09 -36.33 8.55
C VAL A 534 -4.66 -36.52 7.11
N PHE A 535 -4.29 -35.45 6.43
CA PHE A 535 -3.94 -35.44 5.01
C PHE A 535 -2.57 -34.78 4.83
N SER A 536 -1.61 -35.53 4.30
CA SER A 536 -0.27 -35.03 4.09
C SER A 536 -0.20 -34.03 2.94
N LEU A 537 0.44 -32.89 3.18
CA LEU A 537 0.75 -31.93 2.13
C LEU A 537 2.02 -32.39 1.41
N GLU A 538 1.90 -32.63 0.12
CA GLU A 538 3.00 -32.97 -0.78
C GLU A 538 2.96 -32.02 -1.97
N ARG A 539 4.13 -31.69 -2.53
CA ARG A 539 4.24 -30.68 -3.60
C ARG A 539 3.45 -31.12 -4.83
N ASP A 540 2.73 -30.19 -5.45
CA ASP A 540 1.92 -30.40 -6.66
C ASP A 540 0.73 -31.39 -6.51
N PHE A 541 0.46 -31.89 -5.30
CA PHE A 541 -0.70 -32.73 -5.00
C PHE A 541 -1.69 -31.96 -4.12
N PRO A 542 -2.85 -31.54 -4.66
CA PRO A 542 -3.82 -30.79 -3.88
C PRO A 542 -4.51 -31.67 -2.84
N VAL A 543 -4.68 -31.13 -1.63
CA VAL A 543 -5.48 -31.72 -0.56
C VAL A 543 -6.80 -30.97 -0.48
N THR A 544 -7.90 -31.62 -0.84
CA THR A 544 -9.25 -31.06 -0.74
C THR A 544 -10.02 -31.72 0.40
N VAL A 545 -10.59 -30.91 1.26
CA VAL A 545 -11.47 -31.35 2.36
C VAL A 545 -12.76 -30.53 2.35
N ASN A 546 -13.84 -31.09 2.90
CA ASN A 546 -15.09 -30.35 3.08
C ASN A 546 -14.83 -29.06 3.87
N ARG A 547 -15.55 -27.99 3.54
CA ARG A 547 -15.43 -26.70 4.22
C ARG A 547 -15.80 -26.86 5.70
N ALA A 548 -14.80 -26.92 6.55
CA ALA A 548 -14.93 -27.15 7.98
C ALA A 548 -13.69 -26.62 8.72
N LYS A 549 -13.79 -26.56 10.05
CA LYS A 549 -12.65 -26.26 10.92
C LYS A 549 -11.56 -27.33 10.78
N GLY A 550 -10.31 -26.90 10.72
CA GLY A 550 -9.13 -27.76 10.74
C GLY A 550 -7.87 -27.00 11.13
N ILE A 551 -6.73 -27.67 10.99
CA ILE A 551 -5.42 -27.10 11.30
C ILE A 551 -4.35 -27.67 10.37
N ILE A 552 -3.43 -26.82 9.92
CA ILE A 552 -2.18 -27.23 9.29
C ILE A 552 -1.12 -27.28 10.40
N SER A 553 -0.52 -28.44 10.62
CA SER A 553 0.49 -28.63 11.67
C SER A 553 1.72 -29.35 11.12
N VAL A 554 2.83 -29.25 11.86
CA VAL A 554 4.02 -30.07 11.59
C VAL A 554 3.64 -31.54 11.72
N ARG A 555 3.99 -32.34 10.70
CA ARG A 555 3.84 -33.80 10.70
C ARG A 555 4.62 -34.36 11.87
N GLN A 556 3.91 -34.92 12.85
CA GLN A 556 4.58 -35.63 13.94
C GLN A 556 5.21 -36.89 13.34
N ALA A 557 6.51 -37.08 13.57
CA ALA A 557 7.11 -38.38 13.30
C ALA A 557 6.34 -39.39 14.15
N LEU A 558 5.82 -40.44 13.52
CA LEU A 558 5.36 -41.62 14.25
C LEU A 558 6.55 -42.09 15.08
N LEU A 559 6.60 -41.71 16.36
CA LEU A 559 7.36 -42.43 17.35
C LEU A 559 6.82 -43.85 17.28
N HIS A 560 7.53 -44.71 16.55
CA HIS A 560 7.32 -46.13 16.63
C HIS A 560 7.53 -46.46 18.11
N SER A 561 6.44 -46.65 18.83
CA SER A 561 6.45 -47.40 20.06
C SER A 561 6.90 -48.80 19.69
N SER A 562 8.22 -49.01 19.70
CA SER A 562 8.78 -50.35 19.84
C SER A 562 8.29 -50.87 21.18
N SER A 563 7.26 -51.72 21.08
CA SER A 563 6.70 -52.58 22.10
C SER A 563 7.74 -53.33 22.90
#